data_AF-A0A1G0L9N3-F1
#
_entry.id   AF-A0A1G0L9N3-F1
#
_cell.length_a   1.000
_cell.length_b   1.000
_cell.length_c   1.000
_cell.angle_alpha   90.00
_cell.angle_beta   90.00
_cell.angle_gamma   90.00
#
_symmetry.space_group_name_H-M   'P 1'
#
loop_
_entity.id
_entity.type
_entity.pdbx_description
1 polymer ?
#
loop_
_entity_poly.entity_id
_entity_poly.type
_entity_poly.pdbx_seq_one_letter_code
_entity_poly.pdbx_strand_id
1 'polypeptide(L)'
;MRELQLDHVSPAEFEPPVVRLRCPDGGSFADHVAALRDLACSPQLAPGIPVLLDARDLRLLPNAAEAEVLAGLLANQGVLGRHRVAVVVNAGAQYGVARMVCTLAELRGADAKVFMEEPAALSWLVGAPEIQLE
;
A
#
# COMPACT_ATOMS: atom_id res chain seq x y z
N MET A 1 -20.87 0.03 -10.78
CA MET A 1 -19.92 0.98 -10.18
C MET A 1 -20.13 0.87 -8.68
N ARG A 2 -19.29 0.12 -7.97
CA ARG A 2 -19.38 -0.07 -6.52
C ARG A 2 -18.31 0.82 -5.91
N GLU A 3 -18.74 1.73 -5.04
CA GLU A 3 -17.89 2.70 -4.35
C GLU A 3 -16.87 1.96 -3.47
N LEU A 4 -15.61 2.36 -3.57
CA LEU A 4 -14.56 1.96 -2.65
C LEU A 4 -14.89 2.56 -1.28
N GLN A 5 -15.15 1.72 -0.29
CA GLN A 5 -15.31 2.18 1.08
C GLN A 5 -13.94 2.56 1.64
N LEU A 6 -13.69 3.86 1.74
CA LEU A 6 -12.77 4.42 2.73
C LEU A 6 -13.39 4.12 4.11
N ASP A 7 -13.04 2.97 4.69
CA ASP A 7 -13.36 2.71 6.08
C ASP A 7 -12.57 3.73 6.92
N HIS A 8 -13.27 4.76 7.39
CA HIS A 8 -12.77 5.75 8.33
C HIS A 8 -12.21 5.05 9.57
N VAL A 9 -10.89 4.97 9.68
CA VAL A 9 -10.24 4.78 10.97
C VAL A 9 -9.95 6.17 11.51
N SER A 10 -10.50 6.44 12.68
CA SER A 10 -10.30 7.68 13.42
C SER A 10 -8.80 7.99 13.54
N PRO A 11 -8.33 9.21 13.24
CA PRO A 11 -6.92 9.60 13.40
C PRO A 11 -6.38 9.52 14.84
N ALA A 12 -7.16 9.00 15.80
CA ALA A 12 -6.93 9.07 17.23
C ALA A 12 -6.35 7.80 17.87
N GLU A 13 -6.19 6.67 17.16
CA GLU A 13 -5.72 5.41 17.79
C GLU A 13 -4.25 5.06 17.52
N PHE A 14 -3.60 5.72 16.55
CA PHE A 14 -2.17 5.53 16.25
C PHE A 14 -1.47 6.88 16.12
N GLU A 15 -0.44 7.10 16.95
CA GLU A 15 0.56 8.15 16.76
C GLU A 15 1.84 7.51 16.17
N PRO A 16 2.28 7.88 14.95
CA PRO A 16 1.65 8.81 14.00
C PRO A 16 0.42 8.20 13.28
N PRO A 17 -0.48 9.05 12.72
CA PRO A 17 -1.66 8.58 12.01
C PRO A 17 -1.27 7.75 10.78
N VAL A 18 -1.95 6.64 10.56
CA VAL A 18 -1.79 5.76 9.38
C VAL A 18 -3.03 5.89 8.49
N VAL A 19 -2.82 6.09 7.18
CA VAL A 19 -3.91 6.06 6.20
C VAL A 19 -4.14 4.62 5.76
N ARG A 20 -5.38 4.14 5.88
CA ARG A 20 -5.78 2.79 5.45
C ARG A 20 -6.57 2.84 4.15
N LEU A 21 -6.17 2.03 3.18
CA LEU A 21 -6.94 1.76 1.98
C LEU A 21 -7.32 0.29 1.97
N ARG A 22 -8.63 0.00 1.96
CA ARG A 22 -9.12 -1.35 1.69
C ARG A 22 -9.29 -1.55 0.19
N CYS A 23 -8.74 -2.64 -0.33
CA CYS A 23 -8.86 -3.05 -1.72
C CYS A 23 -9.91 -4.18 -1.80
N PRO A 24 -11.20 -3.86 -1.99
CA PRO A 24 -12.26 -4.87 -2.05
C PRO A 24 -12.11 -5.77 -3.28
N ASP A 25 -12.82 -6.89 -3.27
CA ASP A 25 -13.01 -7.66 -4.49
C ASP A 25 -13.93 -6.95 -5.49
N GLY A 26 -13.75 -7.26 -6.78
CA GLY A 26 -14.48 -6.63 -7.87
C GLY A 26 -13.77 -5.41 -8.45
N GLY A 27 -14.10 -5.09 -9.70
CA GLY A 27 -13.38 -4.06 -10.47
C GLY A 27 -12.23 -4.63 -11.30
N SER A 28 -11.85 -3.89 -12.33
CA SER A 28 -10.73 -4.17 -13.21
C SER A 28 -9.41 -3.73 -12.58
N PHE A 29 -8.28 -4.19 -13.13
CA PHE A 29 -6.96 -3.65 -12.74
C PHE A 29 -6.90 -2.12 -12.86
N ALA A 30 -7.54 -1.55 -13.89
CA ALA A 30 -7.60 -0.11 -14.11
C ALA A 30 -8.33 0.62 -12.98
N ASP A 31 -9.39 0.03 -12.42
CA ASP A 31 -10.14 0.62 -11.30
C ASP A 31 -9.27 0.71 -10.04
N HIS A 32 -8.44 -0.30 -9.78
CA HIS A 32 -7.50 -0.30 -8.65
C HIS A 32 -6.37 0.71 -8.84
N VAL A 33 -5.87 0.86 -10.07
CA VAL A 33 -4.90 1.90 -10.41
C VAL A 33 -5.49 3.30 -10.21
N ALA A 34 -6.74 3.51 -10.63
CA ALA A 34 -7.44 4.77 -10.41
C ALA A 34 -7.60 5.07 -8.91
N ALA A 35 -8.01 4.08 -8.11
CA ALA A 35 -8.13 4.21 -6.66
C ALA A 35 -6.83 4.68 -5.97
N LEU A 36 -5.69 4.10 -6.36
CA LEU A 36 -4.39 4.50 -5.81
C LEU A 36 -4.00 5.94 -6.21
N ARG A 37 -4.36 6.37 -7.42
CA ARG A 37 -4.15 7.74 -7.86
C ARG A 37 -5.07 8.73 -7.16
N ASP A 38 -6.33 8.37 -6.96
CA ASP A 38 -7.30 9.20 -6.24
C ASP A 38 -6.89 9.36 -4.78
N LEU A 39 -6.36 8.31 -4.15
CA LEU A 39 -5.79 8.38 -2.81
C LEU A 39 -4.66 9.41 -2.71
N ALA A 40 -3.80 9.49 -3.73
CA ALA A 40 -2.72 10.47 -3.76
C ALA A 40 -3.21 11.94 -3.85
N CYS A 41 -4.42 12.13 -4.37
CA CYS A 41 -5.09 13.43 -4.38
C CYS A 41 -5.87 13.72 -3.10
N SER A 42 -5.95 12.77 -2.15
CA SER A 42 -6.66 12.97 -0.90
C SER A 42 -5.93 13.97 0.01
N PRO A 43 -6.61 15.02 0.51
CA PRO A 43 -6.04 15.96 1.48
C PRO A 43 -5.56 15.30 2.78
N GLN A 44 -6.04 14.08 3.06
CA GLN A 44 -5.70 13.31 4.26
C GLN A 44 -4.34 12.62 4.15
N LEU A 45 -3.82 12.47 2.92
CA LEU A 45 -2.50 11.89 2.68
C LEU A 45 -1.44 13.00 2.61
N ALA A 46 -1.18 13.64 3.76
CA ALA A 46 -0.05 14.56 3.86
C ALA A 46 1.28 13.81 3.62
N PRO A 47 2.30 14.44 3.00
CA PRO A 47 3.58 13.79 2.73
C PRO A 47 4.18 13.11 3.97
N GLY A 48 4.66 11.88 3.81
CA GLY A 48 5.30 11.11 4.88
C GLY A 48 4.35 10.35 5.81
N ILE A 49 3.03 10.56 5.72
CA ILE A 49 2.06 9.73 6.45
C ILE A 49 2.17 8.27 5.97
N PRO A 50 2.36 7.28 6.86
CA PRO A 50 2.42 5.87 6.47
C PRO A 50 1.08 5.37 5.91
N VAL A 51 1.15 4.45 4.95
CA VAL A 51 -0.03 3.91 4.25
C VAL A 51 -0.12 2.41 4.45
N LEU A 52 -1.29 1.93 4.86
CA LEU A 52 -1.63 0.51 4.90
C LEU A 52 -2.61 0.18 3.77
N LEU A 53 -2.18 -0.64 2.82
CA LEU A 53 -2.99 -1.20 1.76
C LEU A 53 -3.47 -2.59 2.17
N ASP A 54 -4.75 -2.74 2.47
CA ASP A 54 -5.37 -4.02 2.82
C ASP A 54 -5.95 -4.68 1.57
N ALA A 55 -5.20 -5.63 1.01
CA ALA A 55 -5.54 -6.37 -0.20
C ALA A 55 -5.96 -7.82 0.08
N ARG A 56 -6.37 -8.13 1.32
CA ARG A 56 -6.85 -9.48 1.67
C ARG A 56 -8.12 -9.88 0.93
N ASP A 57 -9.00 -8.94 0.61
CA ASP A 57 -10.21 -9.21 -0.17
C ASP A 57 -9.92 -9.25 -1.69
N LEU A 58 -8.78 -8.72 -2.14
CA LEU A 58 -8.46 -8.59 -3.56
C LEU A 58 -8.08 -9.92 -4.20
N ARG A 59 -8.99 -10.53 -4.97
CA ARG A 59 -8.72 -11.80 -5.69
C ARG A 59 -7.91 -11.63 -6.97
N LEU A 60 -7.71 -10.40 -7.45
CA LEU A 60 -6.94 -10.12 -8.65
C LEU A 60 -5.45 -10.41 -8.40
N LEU A 61 -4.87 -11.29 -9.22
CA LEU A 61 -3.42 -11.50 -9.26
C LEU A 61 -2.87 -10.80 -10.51
N PRO A 62 -2.12 -9.69 -10.36
CA PRO A 62 -1.59 -8.99 -11.52
C PRO A 62 -0.60 -9.88 -12.28
N ASN A 63 -0.62 -9.77 -13.61
CA ASN A 63 0.44 -10.30 -14.45
C ASN A 63 1.72 -9.45 -14.33
N ALA A 64 2.81 -9.85 -15.01
CA ALA A 64 4.09 -9.16 -14.91
C ALA A 64 4.02 -7.67 -15.31
N ALA A 65 3.31 -7.33 -16.39
CA ALA A 65 3.17 -5.94 -16.83
C ALA A 65 2.35 -5.11 -15.84
N GLU A 66 1.30 -5.69 -15.26
CA GLU A 66 0.48 -5.05 -14.23
C GLU A 66 1.25 -4.86 -12.92
N ALA A 67 2.08 -5.84 -12.54
CA ALA A 67 2.94 -5.73 -11.37
C ALA A 67 3.95 -4.58 -11.51
N GLU A 68 4.51 -4.38 -12.71
CA GLU A 68 5.39 -3.25 -12.99
C GLU A 68 4.68 -1.90 -12.89
N VAL A 69 3.42 -1.83 -13.33
CA VAL A 69 2.59 -0.62 -13.17
C VAL A 69 2.36 -0.33 -11.68
N LEU A 70 1.99 -1.32 -10.88
CA LEU A 70 1.80 -1.14 -9.43
C LEU A 70 3.08 -0.71 -8.74
N ALA A 71 4.21 -1.36 -9.05
CA ALA A 71 5.52 -0.98 -8.52
C ALA A 71 5.89 0.46 -8.89
N GLY A 72 5.58 0.88 -10.12
CA GLY A 72 5.74 2.26 -10.57
C GLY A 72 4.89 3.25 -9.78
N LEU A 73 3.65 2.90 -9.41
CA LEU A 73 2.79 3.75 -8.58
C LEU A 73 3.33 3.85 -7.15
N LEU A 74 3.78 2.74 -6.56
CA LEU A 74 4.38 2.72 -5.22
C LEU A 74 5.64 3.59 -5.14
N ALA A 75 6.45 3.62 -6.20
CA ALA A 75 7.68 4.43 -6.26
C ALA A 75 7.45 5.88 -6.72
N ASN A 76 6.28 6.20 -7.28
CA ASN A 76 6.03 7.54 -7.81
C ASN A 76 5.79 8.55 -6.68
N GLN A 77 6.63 9.58 -6.57
CA GLN A 77 6.55 10.60 -5.52
C GLN A 77 5.24 11.42 -5.51
N GLY A 78 4.55 11.52 -6.64
CA GLY A 78 3.23 12.14 -6.75
C GLY A 78 2.08 11.19 -6.42
N VAL A 79 2.39 9.93 -6.09
CA VAL A 79 1.41 8.91 -5.73
C VAL A 79 1.70 8.38 -4.32
N LEU A 80 2.64 7.43 -4.18
CA LEU A 80 2.98 6.82 -2.89
C LEU A 80 4.48 6.83 -2.55
N GLY A 81 5.36 7.26 -3.46
CA GLY A 81 6.81 7.18 -3.31
C GLY A 81 7.43 8.09 -2.24
N ARG A 82 6.61 8.90 -1.54
CA ARG A 82 7.02 9.69 -0.37
C ARG A 82 6.53 9.09 0.96
N HIS A 83 5.91 7.92 0.90
CA HIS A 83 5.26 7.28 2.02
C HIS A 83 5.89 5.92 2.27
N ARG A 84 5.92 5.52 3.53
CA ARG A 84 6.12 4.12 3.88
C ARG A 84 4.83 3.36 3.65
N VAL A 85 4.86 2.28 2.85
CA VAL A 85 3.68 1.55 2.42
C VAL A 85 3.73 0.09 2.89
N ALA A 86 2.76 -0.32 3.70
CA ALA A 86 2.58 -1.73 4.04
C ALA A 86 1.45 -2.32 3.21
N VAL A 87 1.67 -3.48 2.60
CA VAL A 87 0.66 -4.21 1.84
C VAL A 87 0.30 -5.49 2.59
N VAL A 88 -0.94 -5.58 3.07
CA VAL A 88 -1.45 -6.76 3.80
C VAL A 88 -2.22 -7.65 2.82
N VAL A 89 -1.85 -8.93 2.75
CA VAL A 89 -2.44 -9.92 1.83
C VAL A 89 -2.64 -11.26 2.52
N ASN A 90 -3.45 -12.15 1.95
CA ASN A 90 -3.48 -13.53 2.42
C ASN A 90 -2.22 -14.29 1.96
N ALA A 91 -1.97 -15.43 2.60
CA ALA A 91 -0.89 -16.34 2.22
C ALA A 91 -1.07 -16.92 0.80
N GLY A 92 -0.03 -17.57 0.30
CA GLY A 92 -0.03 -18.25 -1.00
C GLY A 92 0.32 -17.34 -2.18
N ALA A 93 -0.38 -17.48 -3.30
CA ALA A 93 -0.05 -16.78 -4.54
C ALA A 93 -0.12 -15.25 -4.42
N GLN A 94 -1.09 -14.73 -3.66
CA GLN A 94 -1.21 -13.28 -3.39
C GLN A 94 0.05 -12.74 -2.72
N TYR A 95 0.57 -13.43 -1.69
CA TYR A 95 1.82 -13.06 -1.04
C TYR A 95 3.00 -13.05 -2.01
N GLY A 96 3.14 -14.07 -2.85
CA GLY A 96 4.21 -14.14 -3.85
C GLY A 96 4.19 -12.95 -4.82
N VAL A 97 3.01 -12.61 -5.33
CA VAL A 97 2.85 -11.50 -6.29
C VAL A 97 3.02 -10.13 -5.60
N ALA A 98 2.44 -9.93 -4.43
CA ALA A 98 2.61 -8.69 -3.67
C ALA A 98 4.08 -8.48 -3.27
N ARG A 99 4.80 -9.54 -2.89
CA ARG A 99 6.23 -9.49 -2.63
C ARG A 99 7.01 -9.05 -3.87
N MET A 100 6.70 -9.63 -5.03
CA MET A 100 7.32 -9.23 -6.31
C MET A 100 7.10 -7.73 -6.58
N VAL A 101 5.88 -7.23 -6.42
CA VAL A 101 5.55 -5.80 -6.60
C VAL A 101 6.35 -4.91 -5.62
N CYS A 102 6.37 -5.25 -4.32
CA CYS A 102 7.13 -4.49 -3.33
C CYS A 102 8.62 -4.47 -3.66
N THR A 103 9.22 -5.62 -4.01
CA THR A 103 10.64 -5.68 -4.41
C THR A 103 10.92 -4.83 -5.65
N LEU A 104 10.04 -4.86 -6.66
CA LEU A 104 10.16 -4.02 -7.85
C LEU A 104 10.02 -2.51 -7.52
N ALA A 105 9.24 -2.15 -6.50
CA ALA A 105 9.10 -0.78 -6.04
C ALA A 105 10.31 -0.33 -5.20
N GLU A 106 10.82 -1.17 -4.32
CA GLU A 106 12.04 -0.97 -3.53
C GLU A 106 13.25 -0.69 -4.44
N LEU A 107 13.41 -1.46 -5.53
CA LEU A 107 14.44 -1.22 -6.54
C LEU A 107 14.35 0.16 -7.21
N ARG A 108 13.20 0.83 -7.10
CA ARG A 108 12.95 2.19 -7.61
C ARG A 108 12.98 3.25 -6.50
N GLY A 109 13.36 2.86 -5.28
CA GLY A 109 13.49 3.75 -4.13
C GLY A 109 12.23 3.92 -3.28
N ALA A 110 11.21 3.07 -3.46
CA ALA A 110 10.04 3.06 -2.58
C ALA A 110 10.36 2.39 -1.23
N ASP A 111 9.72 2.84 -0.15
CA ASP A 111 9.73 2.16 1.15
C ASP A 111 8.43 1.34 1.27
N ALA A 112 8.38 0.17 0.64
CA ALA A 112 7.18 -0.64 0.52
C ALA A 112 7.41 -2.11 0.91
N LYS A 113 6.59 -2.67 1.80
CA LYS A 113 6.76 -4.04 2.30
C LYS A 113 5.45 -4.81 2.39
N VAL A 114 5.50 -6.11 2.10
CA VAL A 114 4.35 -7.02 2.19
C VAL A 114 4.29 -7.73 3.55
N PHE A 115 3.08 -7.91 4.07
CA PHE A 115 2.77 -8.58 5.33
C PHE A 115 1.58 -9.51 5.15
N MET A 116 1.53 -10.57 5.97
CA MET A 116 0.33 -11.43 6.08
C MET A 116 -0.55 -11.01 7.27
N GLU A 117 0.04 -10.36 8.27
CA GLU A 117 -0.62 -9.97 9.50
C GLU A 117 -0.66 -8.45 9.63
N GLU A 118 -1.86 -7.91 9.80
CA GLU A 118 -2.09 -6.47 9.97
C GLU A 118 -1.34 -5.86 11.18
N PRO A 119 -1.28 -6.51 12.36
CA PRO A 119 -0.51 -5.97 13.49
C PRO A 119 0.99 -5.81 13.19
N ALA A 120 1.57 -6.73 12.41
CA ALA A 120 2.97 -6.66 12.01
C ALA A 120 3.22 -5.51 11.01
N ALA A 121 2.29 -5.31 10.07
CA ALA A 121 2.31 -4.19 9.14
C ALA A 121 2.26 -2.85 9.88
N LEU A 122 1.31 -2.70 10.81
CA LEU A 122 1.16 -1.49 11.63
C LEU A 122 2.41 -1.22 12.45
N SER A 123 2.96 -2.24 13.13
CA SER A 123 4.20 -2.11 13.90
C SER A 123 5.38 -1.62 13.06
N TRP A 124 5.48 -2.04 11.80
CA TRP A 124 6.53 -1.61 10.88
C TRP A 124 6.28 -0.20 10.33
N LEU A 125 5.02 0.18 10.12
CA LEU A 125 4.65 1.54 9.70
C LEU A 125 4.97 2.59 10.77
N VAL A 126 4.77 2.26 12.05
CA VAL A 126 5.02 3.18 13.17
C VAL A 126 6.45 3.10 13.72
N GLY A 127 7.15 1.98 13.53
CA GLY A 127 8.55 1.83 13.95
C GLY A 127 9.45 2.73 13.11
N ALA A 128 10.15 3.68 13.74
CA ALA A 128 11.06 4.60 13.05
C ALA A 128 12.07 3.85 12.14
N PRO A 129 12.54 4.43 11.02
CA PRO A 129 13.65 3.86 10.27
C PRO A 129 14.83 3.63 11.22
N GLU A 130 15.42 2.44 11.21
CA GLU A 130 16.73 2.22 11.82
C GLU A 130 17.69 3.23 11.18
N ILE A 131 18.02 4.29 11.91
CA ILE A 131 19.14 5.16 11.54
C ILE A 131 20.38 4.30 11.70
N GLN A 132 20.93 3.84 10.59
CA GLN A 132 22.28 3.28 10.56
C GLN A 132 23.24 4.40 10.95
N LEU A 133 23.71 4.36 12.21
CA LEU A 133 24.86 5.13 12.66
C LEU A 133 26.10 4.47 12.03
N GLU A 134 26.64 5.11 10.99
CA GLU A 134 28.04 4.95 10.58
C GLU A 134 28.96 5.81 11.45
#